data_AF-A0A847MMZ2-F1
#
_entry.id   AF-A0A847MMZ2-F1
#
_cell.length_a   1.000
_cell.length_b   1.000
_cell.length_c   1.000
_cell.angle_alpha   90.00
_cell.angle_beta   90.00
_cell.angle_gamma   90.00
#
_symmetry.space_group_name_H-M   'P 1'
#
loop_
_entity.id
_entity.type
_entity.pdbx_description
1 polymer ?
#
loop_
_entity_poly.entity_id
_entity_poly.type
_entity_poly.pdbx_seq_one_letter_code
_entity_poly.pdbx_strand_id
1 'polypeptide(L)'
;MFNTIKLLQIICSVILFLASHLAWAELDDVDSDLGPLPQLDNDVAFKGACRSTICGGSYREDIRFEHILKKPISSGRISSHYGWRKHPVLFTHRMHTGIDYAVPIGTEVKAAQHGKVVFAGSQGGYGKLLVIKHNSTYRTVYAHLNKFNVEIGDWVNQGDVVAYSGNTGLSTGPHLHYEIRKNGLSLNPLTGESASDHILVLNDSSTAQVDNARVNRQTNGRVRTILK
;
A
#
# COMPACT_ATOMS: atom_id res chain seq x y z
N MET A 1 -24.53 5.85 55.27
CA MET A 1 -24.23 6.82 54.18
C MET A 1 -23.24 6.17 53.23
N PHE A 2 -23.69 5.70 52.08
CA PHE A 2 -22.80 5.12 51.07
C PHE A 2 -21.90 6.22 50.50
N ASN A 3 -20.58 6.02 50.59
CA ASN A 3 -19.59 7.00 50.21
C ASN A 3 -19.52 7.07 48.67
N THR A 4 -20.23 8.05 48.11
CA THR A 4 -20.40 8.27 46.66
C THR A 4 -19.08 8.37 45.91
N ILE A 5 -18.00 8.75 46.61
CA ILE A 5 -16.64 8.87 46.06
C ILE A 5 -16.05 7.50 45.70
N LYS A 6 -16.27 6.46 46.52
CA LYS A 6 -15.77 5.10 46.25
C LYS A 6 -16.48 4.44 45.07
N LEU A 7 -17.77 4.71 44.90
CA LEU A 7 -18.54 4.19 43.76
C LEU A 7 -18.09 4.83 42.44
N LEU A 8 -17.78 6.14 42.45
CA LEU A 8 -17.30 6.85 41.28
C LEU A 8 -15.90 6.39 40.84
N GLN A 9 -15.00 6.08 41.77
CA GLN A 9 -13.67 5.53 41.45
C GLN A 9 -13.74 4.13 40.84
N ILE A 10 -14.64 3.26 41.33
CA ILE A 10 -14.81 1.91 40.77
C ILE A 10 -15.39 2.00 39.36
N ILE A 11 -16.41 2.84 39.14
CA ILE A 11 -16.99 3.05 37.81
C ILE A 11 -15.95 3.61 36.83
N CYS A 12 -15.15 4.59 37.25
CA CYS A 12 -14.09 5.16 36.41
C CYS A 12 -13.02 4.12 36.04
N SER A 13 -12.63 3.26 37.00
CA SER A 13 -11.65 2.19 36.77
C SER A 13 -12.19 1.09 35.84
N VAL A 14 -13.47 0.75 35.95
CA VAL A 14 -14.15 -0.22 35.05
C VAL A 14 -14.31 0.36 33.64
N ILE A 15 -14.63 1.66 33.51
CA ILE A 15 -14.69 2.35 32.21
C ILE A 15 -13.30 2.45 31.56
N LEU A 16 -12.25 2.71 32.34
CA LEU A 16 -10.85 2.71 31.85
C LEU A 16 -10.38 1.30 31.44
N PHE A 17 -10.85 0.24 32.11
CA PHE A 17 -10.56 -1.16 31.73
C PHE A 17 -11.38 -1.65 30.52
N LEU A 18 -12.62 -1.18 30.35
CA LEU A 18 -13.42 -1.46 29.15
C LEU A 18 -12.95 -0.65 27.93
N ALA A 19 -12.41 0.57 28.15
CA ALA A 19 -11.82 1.38 27.08
C ALA A 19 -10.47 0.83 26.59
N SER A 20 -9.76 0.02 27.39
CA SER A 20 -8.51 -0.63 26.94
C SER A 20 -8.75 -1.92 26.16
N HIS A 21 -9.98 -2.46 26.12
CA HIS A 21 -10.36 -3.60 25.29
C HIS A 21 -11.01 -3.21 23.95
N LEU A 22 -11.15 -1.91 23.68
CA LEU A 22 -11.43 -1.40 22.34
C LEU A 22 -10.10 -1.07 21.65
N ALA A 23 -9.21 -2.06 21.61
CA ALA A 23 -8.12 -2.07 20.64
C ALA A 23 -8.76 -2.31 19.26
N TRP A 24 -9.15 -1.21 18.62
CA TRP A 24 -9.08 -0.94 17.19
C TRP A 24 -9.01 -2.22 16.36
N ALA A 25 -10.16 -2.75 15.96
CA ALA A 25 -10.23 -3.66 14.82
C ALA A 25 -9.96 -2.81 13.58
N GLU A 26 -8.67 -2.63 13.30
CA GLU A 26 -8.17 -2.04 12.09
C GLU A 26 -8.73 -2.91 10.94
N LEU A 27 -9.67 -2.37 10.16
CA LEU A 27 -10.25 -3.06 9.01
C LEU A 27 -9.21 -2.96 7.89
N ASP A 28 -8.31 -3.92 7.92
CA ASP A 28 -7.00 -3.82 7.31
C ASP A 28 -7.03 -4.04 5.79
N ASP A 29 -6.66 -3.01 5.02
CA ASP A 29 -6.12 -3.13 3.65
C ASP A 29 -4.71 -3.74 3.63
N VAL A 30 -4.38 -4.53 4.66
CA VAL A 30 -3.11 -5.19 4.83
C VAL A 30 -3.27 -6.61 4.33
N ASP A 31 -2.38 -7.05 3.45
CA ASP A 31 -2.25 -8.47 3.22
C ASP A 31 -1.78 -9.12 4.52
N SER A 32 -2.69 -9.86 5.14
CA SER A 32 -2.47 -10.54 6.41
C SER A 32 -1.29 -11.53 6.35
N ASP A 33 -0.89 -11.98 5.16
CA ASP A 33 0.27 -12.84 4.95
C ASP A 33 1.56 -12.00 4.95
N LEU A 34 1.54 -10.78 4.39
CA LEU A 34 2.74 -9.97 4.15
C LEU A 34 3.05 -8.98 5.29
N GLY A 35 2.02 -8.55 6.01
CA GLY A 35 2.10 -7.52 7.05
C GLY A 35 2.14 -6.09 6.48
N PRO A 36 2.35 -5.08 7.34
CA PRO A 36 2.35 -3.69 6.91
C PRO A 36 3.57 -3.36 6.04
N LEU A 37 3.35 -2.51 5.03
CA LEU A 37 4.46 -1.86 4.33
C LEU A 37 5.21 -0.91 5.26
N PRO A 38 6.49 -0.60 4.98
CA PRO A 38 7.17 0.47 5.68
C PRO A 38 6.35 1.76 5.49
N GLN A 39 6.38 2.67 6.48
CA GLN A 39 5.63 3.94 6.47
C GLN A 39 6.18 4.94 5.42
N LEU A 40 6.22 4.52 4.15
CA LEU A 40 6.64 5.27 2.96
C LEU A 40 5.56 6.28 2.52
N ASP A 41 4.47 6.37 3.27
CA ASP A 41 3.33 7.24 3.05
C ASP A 41 3.51 8.62 3.68
N ASN A 42 4.44 8.77 4.63
CA ASN A 42 4.60 10.01 5.40
C ASN A 42 5.52 11.05 4.75
N ASP A 43 6.26 10.68 3.69
CA ASP A 43 7.37 11.50 3.24
C ASP A 43 7.21 12.12 1.84
N VAL A 44 7.59 13.41 1.85
CA VAL A 44 7.99 14.29 0.77
C VAL A 44 6.86 15.11 0.15
N ALA A 45 6.70 16.33 0.66
CA ALA A 45 6.24 17.45 -0.13
C ALA A 45 7.11 17.55 -1.39
N PHE A 46 6.50 17.44 -2.56
CA PHE A 46 7.17 17.38 -3.84
C PHE A 46 7.73 18.75 -4.23
N LYS A 47 9.01 19.01 -3.96
CA LYS A 47 9.74 20.09 -4.61
C LYS A 47 10.19 19.59 -5.99
N GLY A 48 9.65 20.17 -7.06
CA GLY A 48 10.02 19.81 -8.45
C GLY A 48 9.02 18.90 -9.17
N ALA A 49 7.72 19.15 -9.04
CA ALA A 49 6.69 18.47 -9.82
C ALA A 49 6.63 19.00 -11.27
N CYS A 50 6.41 18.11 -12.23
CA CYS A 50 6.36 18.39 -13.66
C CYS A 50 5.09 17.80 -14.29
N ARG A 51 4.54 18.48 -15.30
CA ARG A 51 3.33 18.07 -16.04
C ARG A 51 3.61 17.57 -17.47
N SER A 52 4.87 17.50 -17.87
CA SER A 52 5.30 17.09 -19.21
C SER A 52 5.66 15.60 -19.25
N THR A 53 5.88 15.05 -20.45
CA THR A 53 6.44 13.69 -20.61
C THR A 53 7.96 13.66 -20.41
N ILE A 54 8.65 14.81 -20.50
CA ILE A 54 10.13 14.93 -20.45
C ILE A 54 10.57 15.50 -19.09
N CYS A 55 10.24 14.81 -18.00
CA CYS A 55 10.51 15.31 -16.66
C CYS A 55 11.85 14.82 -16.07
N GLY A 56 12.90 14.62 -16.87
CA GLY A 56 14.16 13.94 -16.50
C GLY A 56 14.64 14.13 -15.06
N GLY A 57 14.22 13.23 -14.15
CA GLY A 57 14.55 13.27 -12.73
C GLY A 57 13.58 14.04 -11.81
N SER A 58 12.33 14.25 -12.24
CA SER A 58 11.27 14.99 -11.54
C SER A 58 9.95 14.23 -11.59
N TYR A 59 9.11 14.35 -10.56
CA TYR A 59 7.86 13.61 -10.50
C TYR A 59 6.85 14.12 -11.53
N ARG A 60 6.09 13.21 -12.15
CA ARG A 60 5.04 13.52 -13.11
C ARG A 60 3.67 13.53 -12.45
N GLU A 61 3.06 14.71 -12.31
CA GLU A 61 1.74 14.81 -11.65
C GLU A 61 0.58 14.37 -12.56
N ASP A 62 0.81 14.20 -13.86
CA ASP A 62 -0.19 13.76 -14.84
C ASP A 62 -0.33 12.21 -14.92
N ILE A 63 0.38 11.46 -14.07
CA ILE A 63 0.26 10.01 -14.00
C ILE A 63 -1.10 9.61 -13.41
N ARG A 64 -1.81 8.78 -14.17
CA ARG A 64 -3.09 8.17 -13.80
C ARG A 64 -2.95 6.65 -13.80
N PHE A 65 -3.95 5.97 -13.25
CA PHE A 65 -3.98 4.50 -13.18
C PHE A 65 -3.80 3.86 -14.55
N GLU A 66 -4.41 4.42 -15.60
CA GLU A 66 -4.36 3.89 -16.97
C GLU A 66 -2.95 3.92 -17.56
N HIS A 67 -2.07 4.77 -17.04
CA HIS A 67 -0.69 4.85 -17.48
C HIS A 67 0.21 3.83 -16.77
N ILE A 68 -0.23 3.16 -15.70
CA ILE A 68 0.60 2.21 -14.94
C ILE A 68 0.49 0.82 -15.57
N LEU A 69 1.63 0.16 -15.82
CA LEU A 69 1.62 -1.21 -16.34
C LEU A 69 0.93 -2.14 -15.36
N LYS A 70 -0.09 -2.86 -15.84
CA LYS A 70 -0.80 -3.87 -15.05
C LYS A 70 0.03 -5.14 -14.84
N LYS A 71 0.94 -5.41 -15.78
CA LYS A 71 1.84 -6.57 -15.80
C LYS A 71 3.29 -6.09 -16.01
N PRO A 72 4.06 -5.84 -14.94
CA PRO A 72 5.46 -5.38 -15.02
C PRO A 72 6.46 -6.51 -15.31
N ILE A 73 6.02 -7.60 -15.94
CA ILE A 73 6.84 -8.78 -16.20
C ILE A 73 6.55 -9.35 -17.58
N SER A 74 7.58 -9.78 -18.29
CA SER A 74 7.49 -10.20 -19.70
C SER A 74 6.76 -11.53 -19.89
N SER A 75 6.78 -12.40 -18.88
CA SER A 75 6.23 -13.75 -18.95
C SER A 75 5.49 -14.10 -17.65
N GLY A 76 4.83 -15.25 -17.63
CA GLY A 76 4.10 -15.74 -16.45
C GLY A 76 2.60 -15.54 -16.52
N ARG A 77 1.89 -16.40 -15.78
CA ARG A 77 0.43 -16.37 -15.60
C ARG A 77 0.10 -15.82 -14.23
N ILE A 78 -1.11 -15.31 -14.07
CA ILE A 78 -1.62 -14.97 -12.73
C ILE A 78 -1.79 -16.27 -11.94
N SER A 79 -1.15 -16.36 -10.78
CA SER A 79 -1.34 -17.44 -9.81
C SER A 79 -2.34 -17.08 -8.73
N SER A 80 -2.43 -15.79 -8.38
CA SER A 80 -3.38 -15.27 -7.39
C SER A 80 -3.85 -13.89 -7.83
N HIS A 81 -5.17 -13.68 -7.77
CA HIS A 81 -5.79 -12.39 -8.07
C HIS A 81 -5.88 -11.54 -6.80
N TYR A 82 -6.01 -10.23 -7.00
CA TYR A 82 -6.33 -9.28 -5.94
C TYR A 82 -7.68 -9.59 -5.29
N GLY A 83 -7.80 -9.29 -3.99
CA GLY A 83 -9.05 -9.32 -3.25
C GLY A 83 -9.12 -10.40 -2.16
N TRP A 84 -10.29 -10.47 -1.52
CA TRP A 84 -10.57 -11.43 -0.45
C TRP A 84 -10.61 -12.85 -1.00
N ARG A 85 -9.73 -13.71 -0.47
CA ARG A 85 -9.67 -15.13 -0.82
C ARG A 85 -9.72 -16.00 0.43
N LYS A 86 -10.29 -17.19 0.28
CA LYS A 86 -10.24 -18.20 1.33
C LYS A 86 -8.85 -18.83 1.38
N HIS A 87 -8.16 -18.70 2.52
CA HIS A 87 -6.86 -19.31 2.74
C HIS A 87 -6.98 -20.85 2.67
N PRO A 88 -6.17 -21.54 1.84
CA PRO A 88 -6.38 -22.95 1.53
C PRO A 88 -6.18 -23.90 2.73
N VAL A 89 -5.39 -23.50 3.72
CA VAL A 89 -5.06 -24.32 4.90
C VAL A 89 -5.90 -23.95 6.13
N LEU A 90 -6.19 -22.66 6.28
CA LEU A 90 -6.81 -22.12 7.51
C LEU A 90 -8.31 -21.88 7.32
N PHE A 91 -8.80 -21.95 6.08
CA PHE A 91 -10.19 -21.67 5.70
C PHE A 91 -10.72 -20.29 6.11
N THR A 92 -9.84 -19.38 6.53
CA THR A 92 -10.14 -17.99 6.85
C THR A 92 -10.09 -17.12 5.59
N HIS A 93 -10.84 -16.02 5.55
CA HIS A 93 -10.72 -15.04 4.47
C HIS A 93 -9.50 -14.16 4.73
N ARG A 94 -8.61 -14.05 3.75
CA ARG A 94 -7.43 -13.20 3.77
C ARG A 94 -7.48 -12.27 2.57
N MET A 95 -7.18 -11.00 2.81
CA MET A 95 -7.08 -10.00 1.76
C MET A 95 -5.74 -10.17 1.04
N HIS A 96 -5.76 -10.23 -0.29
CA HIS A 96 -4.57 -10.19 -1.13
C HIS A 96 -4.49 -8.82 -1.81
N THR A 97 -3.54 -7.99 -1.41
CA THR A 97 -3.42 -6.57 -1.79
C THR A 97 -2.77 -6.34 -3.16
N GLY A 98 -2.42 -7.41 -3.85
CA GLY A 98 -1.76 -7.38 -5.16
C GLY A 98 -2.19 -8.49 -6.09
N ILE A 99 -1.40 -8.69 -7.14
CA ILE A 99 -1.51 -9.82 -8.05
C ILE A 99 -0.19 -10.58 -8.04
N ASP A 100 -0.30 -11.90 -7.98
CA ASP A 100 0.85 -12.78 -8.07
C ASP A 100 1.00 -13.28 -9.50
N TYR A 101 2.17 -13.02 -10.07
CA TYR A 101 2.59 -13.56 -11.36
C TYR A 101 3.59 -14.69 -11.13
N ALA A 102 3.18 -15.94 -11.39
CA ALA A 102 4.07 -17.09 -11.29
C ALA A 102 5.10 -17.06 -12.43
N VAL A 103 6.38 -16.98 -12.05
CA VAL A 103 7.53 -16.87 -12.95
C VAL A 103 8.78 -17.50 -12.34
N PRO A 104 9.73 -18.00 -13.14
CA PRO A 104 11.03 -18.45 -12.62
C PRO A 104 11.76 -17.33 -11.87
N ILE A 105 12.60 -17.71 -10.91
CA ILE A 105 13.55 -16.79 -10.25
C ILE A 105 14.47 -16.17 -11.31
N GLY A 106 14.74 -14.87 -11.20
CA GLY A 106 15.62 -14.17 -12.11
C GLY A 106 14.92 -13.57 -13.33
N THR A 107 13.59 -13.67 -13.43
CA THR A 107 12.84 -13.02 -14.51
C THR A 107 12.86 -11.50 -14.32
N GLU A 108 13.11 -10.75 -15.39
CA GLU A 108 13.15 -9.28 -15.36
C GLU A 108 11.82 -8.68 -14.88
N VAL A 109 11.92 -7.78 -13.91
CA VAL A 109 10.81 -6.98 -13.39
C VAL A 109 11.02 -5.53 -13.84
N LYS A 110 10.01 -4.97 -14.48
CA LYS A 110 10.04 -3.65 -15.09
C LYS A 110 9.35 -2.61 -14.22
N ALA A 111 9.85 -1.37 -14.25
CA ALA A 111 9.13 -0.24 -13.67
C ALA A 111 7.79 -0.06 -14.38
N ALA A 112 6.69 -0.11 -13.62
CA ALA A 112 5.36 0.00 -14.19
C ALA A 112 5.02 1.40 -14.71
N GLN A 113 5.73 2.43 -14.24
CA GLN A 113 5.63 3.81 -14.70
C GLN A 113 6.88 4.59 -14.27
N HIS A 114 7.12 5.75 -14.89
CA HIS A 114 8.12 6.72 -14.44
C HIS A 114 7.94 7.04 -12.96
N GLY A 115 9.03 7.02 -12.20
CA GLY A 115 9.00 7.35 -10.79
C GLY A 115 10.37 7.32 -10.15
N LYS A 116 10.37 7.53 -8.84
CA LYS A 116 11.55 7.47 -7.99
C LYS A 116 11.50 6.25 -7.09
N VAL A 117 12.61 5.54 -6.97
CA VAL A 117 12.76 4.44 -6.02
C VAL A 117 12.79 5.04 -4.61
N VAL A 118 11.80 4.69 -3.80
CA VAL A 118 11.66 5.18 -2.41
C VAL A 118 11.98 4.11 -1.37
N PHE A 119 12.05 2.84 -1.78
CA PHE A 119 12.48 1.75 -0.93
C PHE A 119 13.06 0.61 -1.77
N ALA A 120 14.18 0.06 -1.35
CA ALA A 120 14.77 -1.17 -1.88
C ALA A 120 15.48 -1.88 -0.72
N GLY A 121 14.91 -2.98 -0.25
CA GLY A 121 15.41 -3.67 0.96
C GLY A 121 14.59 -4.89 1.33
N SER A 122 14.89 -5.51 2.47
CA SER A 122 14.09 -6.62 3.01
C SER A 122 13.00 -6.10 3.95
N GLN A 123 11.77 -6.58 3.78
CA GLN A 123 10.61 -6.22 4.58
C GLN A 123 9.72 -7.44 4.85
N GLY A 124 9.73 -7.94 6.08
CA GLY A 124 8.76 -8.93 6.59
C GLY A 124 8.36 -10.02 5.59
N GLY A 125 7.04 -10.22 5.44
CA GLY A 125 6.49 -11.21 4.51
C GLY A 125 6.73 -10.87 3.04
N TYR A 126 6.86 -9.60 2.66
CA TYR A 126 7.23 -9.20 1.29
C TYR A 126 8.62 -9.70 0.85
N GLY A 127 9.50 -10.05 1.79
CA GLY A 127 10.88 -10.44 1.46
C GLY A 127 11.66 -9.27 0.91
N LYS A 128 12.41 -9.46 -0.18
CA LYS A 128 13.04 -8.34 -0.89
C LYS A 128 11.97 -7.54 -1.62
N LEU A 129 11.83 -6.31 -1.20
CA LEU A 129 10.79 -5.38 -1.58
C LEU A 129 11.40 -4.16 -2.27
N LEU A 130 10.82 -3.78 -3.39
CA LEU A 130 11.07 -2.54 -4.10
C LEU A 130 9.78 -1.72 -4.12
N VAL A 131 9.86 -0.43 -3.82
CA VAL A 131 8.73 0.50 -3.94
C VAL A 131 9.14 1.69 -4.80
N ILE A 132 8.35 1.95 -5.85
CA ILE A 132 8.53 3.09 -6.74
C ILE A 132 7.36 4.05 -6.52
N LYS A 133 7.68 5.31 -6.21
CA LYS A 133 6.73 6.41 -6.11
C LYS A 133 6.63 7.09 -7.47
N HIS A 134 5.41 7.23 -8.00
CA HIS A 134 5.20 7.80 -9.34
C HIS A 134 4.82 9.27 -9.28
N ASN A 135 3.98 9.64 -8.29
CA ASN A 135 3.60 11.02 -8.00
C ASN A 135 3.05 11.12 -6.57
N SER A 136 2.35 12.22 -6.28
CA SER A 136 1.65 12.44 -5.01
C SER A 136 0.65 11.36 -4.64
N THR A 137 0.12 10.65 -5.63
CA THR A 137 -1.02 9.75 -5.49
C THR A 137 -0.62 8.27 -5.58
N TYR A 138 0.18 7.91 -6.58
CA TYR A 138 0.42 6.53 -6.97
C TYR A 138 1.81 6.01 -6.58
N ARG A 139 1.83 4.76 -6.13
CA ARG A 139 3.04 3.96 -5.90
C ARG A 139 2.83 2.56 -6.47
N THR A 140 3.93 1.90 -6.81
CA THR A 140 3.94 0.48 -7.14
C THR A 140 4.90 -0.29 -6.24
N VAL A 141 4.52 -1.52 -5.93
CA VAL A 141 5.18 -2.38 -4.96
C VAL A 141 5.53 -3.68 -5.66
N TYR A 142 6.78 -4.10 -5.54
CA TYR A 142 7.32 -5.33 -6.15
C TYR A 142 7.98 -6.15 -5.05
N ALA A 143 7.45 -7.33 -4.80
CA ALA A 143 7.86 -8.16 -3.67
C ALA A 143 8.34 -9.56 -4.09
N HIS A 144 8.84 -10.29 -3.11
CA HIS A 144 9.48 -11.59 -3.24
C HIS A 144 10.68 -11.60 -4.19
N LEU A 145 11.32 -10.45 -4.41
CA LEU A 145 12.40 -10.29 -5.39
C LEU A 145 13.64 -11.12 -5.02
N ASN A 146 14.50 -11.39 -6.00
CA ASN A 146 15.81 -12.00 -5.77
C ASN A 146 16.92 -10.94 -5.69
N LYS A 147 16.89 -9.98 -6.61
CA LYS A 147 17.93 -8.95 -6.78
C LYS A 147 17.32 -7.64 -7.27
N PHE A 148 17.87 -6.52 -6.81
CA PHE A 148 17.57 -5.17 -7.31
C PHE A 148 18.54 -4.81 -8.44
N ASN A 149 18.07 -4.03 -9.41
CA ASN A 149 18.87 -3.41 -10.47
C ASN A 149 18.91 -1.88 -10.34
N VAL A 150 18.43 -1.36 -9.20
CA VAL A 150 18.32 0.06 -8.87
C VAL A 150 18.60 0.24 -7.37
N GLU A 151 18.88 1.47 -6.99
CA GLU A 151 19.11 1.89 -5.60
C GLU A 151 18.04 2.89 -5.15
N ILE A 152 17.93 3.07 -3.83
CA ILE A 152 17.04 4.09 -3.27
C ILE A 152 17.49 5.46 -3.76
N GLY A 153 16.55 6.24 -4.31
CA GLY A 153 16.84 7.56 -4.86
C GLY A 153 16.86 7.62 -6.39
N ASP A 154 17.00 6.47 -7.05
CA ASP A 154 17.06 6.41 -8.51
C ASP A 154 15.74 6.82 -9.17
N TRP A 155 15.87 7.46 -10.32
CA TRP A 155 14.76 7.74 -11.23
C TRP A 155 14.72 6.68 -12.32
N VAL A 156 13.53 6.13 -12.56
CA VAL A 156 13.30 5.06 -13.54
C VAL A 156 12.18 5.45 -14.47
N ASN A 157 12.28 5.12 -15.74
CA ASN A 157 11.22 5.27 -16.71
C ASN A 157 10.33 4.02 -16.77
N GLN A 158 9.13 4.17 -17.31
CA GLN A 158 8.27 3.02 -17.57
C GLN A 158 8.99 2.02 -18.48
N GLY A 159 9.03 0.75 -18.05
CA GLY A 159 9.64 -0.34 -18.81
C GLY A 159 11.11 -0.63 -18.46
N ASP A 160 11.79 0.24 -17.71
CA ASP A 160 13.16 0.00 -17.26
C ASP A 160 13.22 -1.26 -16.37
N VAL A 161 14.26 -2.07 -16.51
CA VAL A 161 14.47 -3.25 -15.65
C VAL A 161 14.96 -2.78 -14.29
N VAL A 162 14.13 -2.94 -13.26
CA VAL A 162 14.40 -2.43 -11.91
C VAL A 162 14.73 -3.52 -10.90
N ALA A 163 14.34 -4.76 -11.17
CA ALA A 163 14.63 -5.89 -10.31
C ALA A 163 14.49 -7.21 -11.06
N TYR A 164 14.73 -8.29 -10.34
CA TYR A 164 14.54 -9.65 -10.80
C TYR A 164 13.65 -10.43 -9.84
N SER A 165 12.67 -11.16 -10.36
CA SER A 165 11.74 -11.99 -9.59
C SER A 165 12.48 -13.01 -8.73
N GLY A 166 11.83 -13.47 -7.66
CA GLY A 166 12.45 -14.38 -6.73
C GLY A 166 11.46 -15.26 -6.00
N ASN A 167 11.84 -15.62 -4.78
CA ASN A 167 11.05 -16.42 -3.86
C ASN A 167 11.43 -16.06 -2.40
N THR A 168 11.72 -14.78 -2.13
CA THR A 168 12.14 -14.33 -0.80
C THR A 168 10.95 -13.95 0.08
N GLY A 169 11.11 -13.93 1.40
CA GLY A 169 10.02 -13.61 2.33
C GLY A 169 9.04 -14.76 2.50
N LEU A 170 7.78 -14.45 2.79
CA LEU A 170 6.71 -15.42 2.91
C LEU A 170 6.15 -15.73 1.52
N SER A 171 6.79 -16.69 0.85
CA SER A 171 6.40 -17.13 -0.50
C SER A 171 6.42 -18.66 -0.58
N THR A 172 5.42 -19.24 -1.25
CA THR A 172 5.30 -20.70 -1.43
C THR A 172 6.04 -21.21 -2.66
N GLY A 173 6.39 -20.34 -3.61
CA GLY A 173 7.13 -20.69 -4.81
C GLY A 173 7.48 -19.46 -5.64
N PRO A 174 8.36 -19.58 -6.64
CA PRO A 174 8.83 -18.44 -7.43
C PRO A 174 7.70 -17.65 -8.10
N HIS A 175 7.60 -16.37 -7.75
CA HIS A 175 6.62 -15.44 -8.32
C HIS A 175 7.04 -13.99 -8.09
N LEU A 176 6.33 -13.07 -8.75
CA LEU A 176 6.32 -11.66 -8.44
C LEU A 176 4.96 -11.32 -7.80
N HIS A 177 4.98 -10.82 -6.57
CA HIS A 177 3.82 -10.14 -5.99
C HIS A 177 3.89 -8.66 -6.36
N TYR A 178 2.84 -8.17 -7.02
CA TYR A 178 2.77 -6.82 -7.57
C TYR A 178 1.53 -6.06 -7.09
N GLU A 179 1.73 -4.87 -6.54
CA GLU A 179 0.65 -3.99 -6.11
C GLU A 179 0.71 -2.64 -6.80
N ILE A 180 -0.48 -2.05 -7.01
CA ILE A 180 -0.64 -0.63 -7.30
C ILE A 180 -1.33 -0.01 -6.09
N ARG A 181 -0.76 1.07 -5.55
CA ARG A 181 -1.36 1.79 -4.41
C ARG A 181 -1.71 3.21 -4.78
N LYS A 182 -2.86 3.68 -4.29
CA LYS A 182 -3.37 5.05 -4.44
C LYS A 182 -3.63 5.63 -3.06
N ASN A 183 -2.88 6.66 -2.68
CA ASN A 183 -2.99 7.30 -1.35
C ASN A 183 -2.90 6.30 -0.19
N GLY A 184 -2.02 5.30 -0.30
CA GLY A 184 -1.83 4.24 0.71
C GLY A 184 -2.74 3.02 0.52
N LEU A 185 -3.90 3.18 -0.14
CA LEU A 185 -4.85 2.09 -0.39
C LEU A 185 -4.38 1.21 -1.55
N SER A 186 -4.49 -0.11 -1.39
CA SER A 186 -4.19 -1.06 -2.46
C SER A 186 -5.32 -1.06 -3.50
N LEU A 187 -4.97 -1.08 -4.78
CA LEU A 187 -5.90 -1.21 -5.89
C LEU A 187 -5.71 -2.55 -6.56
N ASN A 188 -6.79 -3.12 -7.08
CA ASN A 188 -6.74 -4.19 -8.05
C ASN A 188 -5.94 -3.73 -9.28
N PRO A 189 -4.76 -4.32 -9.58
CA PRO A 189 -3.96 -3.87 -10.71
C PRO A 189 -4.62 -4.04 -12.08
N LEU A 190 -5.68 -4.86 -12.19
CA LEU A 190 -6.42 -5.06 -13.44
C LEU A 190 -7.52 -4.01 -13.65
N THR A 191 -8.29 -3.71 -12.60
CA THR A 191 -9.51 -2.88 -12.68
C THR A 191 -9.31 -1.46 -12.14
N GLY A 192 -8.36 -1.25 -11.23
CA GLY A 192 -8.15 0.02 -10.53
C GLY A 192 -9.10 0.25 -9.36
N GLU A 193 -9.94 -0.75 -9.05
CA GLU A 193 -10.88 -0.72 -7.93
C GLU A 193 -10.16 -1.17 -6.64
N SER A 194 -10.52 -0.55 -5.52
CA SER A 194 -10.10 -1.04 -4.21
C SER A 194 -11.09 -2.10 -3.72
N ALA A 195 -10.62 -3.12 -3.00
CA ALA A 195 -11.48 -4.01 -2.22
C ALA A 195 -11.98 -3.34 -0.93
N SER A 196 -11.40 -2.20 -0.54
CA SER A 196 -11.95 -1.33 0.50
C SER A 196 -12.85 -0.27 -0.12
N ASP A 197 -14.11 -0.25 0.30
CA ASP A 197 -15.11 0.77 -0.07
C ASP A 197 -14.83 2.15 0.56
N HIS A 198 -13.73 2.30 1.30
CA HIS A 198 -13.39 3.51 2.04
C HIS A 198 -12.31 4.33 1.31
N ILE A 199 -12.75 5.15 0.36
CA ILE A 199 -11.91 6.21 -0.22
C ILE A 199 -11.74 7.33 0.83
N LEU A 200 -10.54 7.47 1.40
CA LEU A 200 -10.18 8.67 2.15
C LEU A 200 -9.77 9.78 1.19
N VAL A 201 -10.72 10.66 0.88
CA VAL A 201 -10.44 11.92 0.18
C VAL A 201 -9.80 12.89 1.17
N LEU A 202 -8.49 13.05 1.07
CA LEU A 202 -7.79 14.20 1.65
C LEU A 202 -7.54 15.19 0.51
N ASN A 203 -8.30 16.27 0.47
CA ASN A 203 -7.82 17.44 -0.25
C ASN A 203 -8.13 18.74 0.47
N ASP A 204 -7.16 19.62 0.32
CA ASP A 204 -7.04 20.93 0.89
C ASP A 204 -8.22 21.81 0.47
N SER A 205 -8.87 22.39 1.48
CA SER A 205 -9.68 23.61 1.38
C SER A 205 -10.98 23.63 0.56
N SER A 206 -11.42 22.57 -0.13
CA SER A 206 -12.80 22.51 -0.65
C SER A 206 -13.47 21.16 -0.40
N THR A 207 -14.58 21.21 0.33
CA THR A 207 -15.51 20.11 0.58
C THR A 207 -15.94 19.46 -0.73
N ALA A 208 -15.40 18.27 -1.03
CA ALA A 208 -16.03 17.34 -1.95
C ALA A 208 -16.94 16.42 -1.12
N GLN A 209 -18.24 16.54 -1.33
CA GLN A 209 -19.23 15.60 -0.83
C GLN A 209 -19.04 14.30 -1.64
N VAL A 210 -18.51 13.26 -1.00
CA VAL A 210 -18.54 11.90 -1.56
C VAL A 210 -19.76 11.23 -0.97
N ASP A 211 -20.69 10.83 -1.83
CA ASP A 211 -21.99 10.31 -1.43
C ASP A 211 -21.86 9.18 -0.41
N ASN A 212 -22.63 9.31 0.68
CA ASN A 212 -22.76 8.37 1.81
C ASN A 212 -21.56 8.15 2.77
N ALA A 213 -20.49 8.94 2.69
CA ALA A 213 -19.38 8.86 3.67
C ALA A 213 -19.40 10.02 4.69
N ARG A 214 -19.29 9.71 5.99
CA ARG A 214 -19.08 10.72 7.06
C ARG A 214 -17.60 11.11 7.10
N VAL A 215 -17.29 12.34 6.68
CA VAL A 215 -15.94 12.92 6.75
C VAL A 215 -15.77 13.70 8.06
N ASN A 216 -14.76 13.36 8.88
CA ASN A 216 -14.40 14.16 10.06
C ASN A 216 -13.26 15.13 9.72
N ARG A 217 -13.49 16.42 9.94
CA ARG A 217 -12.50 17.50 9.81
C ARG A 217 -11.46 17.42 10.93
N GLN A 218 -10.18 17.54 10.61
CA GLN A 218 -9.13 17.82 11.60
C GLN A 218 -8.38 19.12 11.27
N THR A 219 -8.14 19.94 12.31
CA THR A 219 -7.68 21.34 12.22
C THR A 219 -6.18 21.54 12.23
N ASN A 220 -5.40 20.46 12.25
CA ASN A 220 -3.97 20.53 12.48
C ASN A 220 -3.32 19.82 11.30
N GLY A 221 -2.58 20.52 10.43
CA GLY A 221 -1.96 20.05 9.17
C GLY A 221 -0.92 18.92 9.33
N ARG A 222 -1.31 17.86 10.01
CA ARG A 222 -0.58 16.63 10.33
C ARG A 222 -1.43 15.51 9.72
N VAL A 223 -0.95 14.92 8.64
CA VAL A 223 -1.58 13.73 8.06
C VAL A 223 -1.33 12.59 9.04
N ARG A 224 -2.36 12.26 9.82
CA ARG A 224 -2.42 11.02 10.60
C ARG A 224 -3.67 10.30 10.17
N THR A 225 -3.49 9.14 9.54
CA THR A 225 -4.57 8.18 9.35
C THR A 225 -5.09 7.82 10.73
N ILE A 226 -6.32 8.23 11.04
CA ILE A 226 -7.04 7.77 12.22
C ILE A 226 -8.30 7.12 11.69
N LEU A 227 -8.30 5.79 11.67
CA LEU A 227 -9.45 4.94 11.39
C LEU A 227 -10.40 4.98 12.59
N LYS A 228 -11.66 4.57 12.43
CA LYS A 228 -12.60 4.36 13.54
C LYS A 228 -12.94 2.89 13.61
#